data_AF-A0A3S1ALS6-F1
#
_entry.id   AF-A0A3S1ALS6-F1
#
_cell.length_a   1.000
_cell.length_b   1.000
_cell.length_c   1.000
_cell.angle_alpha   90.00
_cell.angle_beta   90.00
_cell.angle_gamma   90.00
#
_symmetry.space_group_name_H-M   'P 1'
#
loop_
_entity.id
_entity.type
_entity.pdbx_description
1 polymer ?
#
loop_
_entity_poly.entity_id
_entity_poly.type
_entity_poly.pdbx_seq_one_letter_code
_entity_poly.pdbx_strand_id
1 'polypeptide(L)'
;MALYLYELDKEAQKLVMDYRDKGVLKESHKMRVTVAYGLERFWGEHLRLLSKGKQEEQQKGEFWRETWKTLVDIMGKAGVKVPNETITIITNRDGVRSFKTEDIRNMTDKLWDVENFSIEHQRVTLSVLTQLCDSLVWWTQRYQNSQEEKQGEQ
;
A
#
# COMPACT_ATOMS: atom_id res chain seq x y z
N MET A 1 24.77 1.70 3.14
CA MET A 1 23.51 2.30 2.64
C MET A 1 23.05 1.71 1.31
N ALA A 2 23.94 1.37 0.36
CA ALA A 2 23.55 0.74 -0.91
C ALA A 2 22.85 -0.63 -0.78
N LEU A 3 23.25 -1.48 0.18
CA LEU A 3 22.69 -2.83 0.35
C LEU A 3 21.18 -2.85 0.68
N TYR A 4 20.71 -1.90 1.50
CA TYR A 4 19.29 -1.79 1.87
C TYR A 4 18.42 -1.26 0.73
N LEU A 5 18.99 -0.48 -0.20
CA LEU A 5 18.26 0.01 -1.38
C LEU A 5 17.84 -1.14 -2.30
N TYR A 6 18.68 -2.17 -2.44
CA TYR A 6 18.38 -3.35 -3.25
C TYR A 6 17.24 -4.20 -2.66
N GLU A 7 17.04 -4.19 -1.35
CA GLU A 7 15.93 -4.92 -0.73
C GLU A 7 14.58 -4.26 -1.06
N LEU A 8 14.52 -2.93 -1.02
CA LEU A 8 13.29 -2.18 -1.31
C LEU A 8 12.85 -2.35 -2.76
N ASP A 9 13.79 -2.29 -3.71
CA ASP A 9 13.50 -2.54 -5.13
C ASP A 9 13.05 -3.98 -5.38
N LYS A 10 13.68 -4.96 -4.72
CA LYS A 10 13.30 -6.38 -4.80
C LYS A 10 11.89 -6.64 -4.26
N GLU A 11 11.54 -6.05 -3.12
CA GLU A 11 10.19 -6.18 -2.56
C GLU A 11 9.14 -5.49 -3.46
N ALA A 12 9.46 -4.33 -4.03
CA ALA A 12 8.59 -3.67 -5.00
C ALA A 12 8.35 -4.54 -6.24
N GLN A 13 9.42 -5.12 -6.81
CA GLN A 13 9.35 -6.03 -7.94
C GLN A 13 8.43 -7.23 -7.64
N LYS A 14 8.64 -7.86 -6.48
CA LYS A 14 7.85 -9.00 -6.03
C LYS A 14 6.37 -8.63 -5.91
N LEU A 15 6.07 -7.49 -5.27
CA LEU A 15 4.71 -7.01 -5.13
C LEU A 15 4.05 -6.76 -6.48
N VAL A 16 4.75 -6.13 -7.44
CA VAL A 16 4.20 -5.92 -8.78
C VAL A 16 3.95 -7.25 -9.49
N MET A 17 4.85 -8.23 -9.35
CA MET A 17 4.66 -9.56 -9.94
C MET A 17 3.44 -10.29 -9.37
N ASP A 18 3.22 -10.21 -8.06
CA ASP A 18 2.07 -10.83 -7.36
C ASP A 18 0.71 -10.24 -7.79
N TYR A 19 0.72 -9.03 -8.38
CA TYR A 19 -0.48 -8.30 -8.80
C TYR A 19 -0.55 -7.99 -10.30
N ARG A 20 0.43 -8.45 -11.08
CA ARG A 20 0.53 -8.19 -12.52
C ARG A 20 -0.71 -8.64 -13.29
N ASP A 21 -1.15 -9.86 -13.04
CA ASP A 21 -2.27 -10.47 -13.75
C ASP A 21 -3.65 -10.04 -13.21
N LYS A 22 -3.67 -9.23 -12.14
CA LYS A 22 -4.91 -8.73 -11.50
C LYS A 22 -5.38 -7.40 -12.08
N GLY A 23 -4.64 -6.79 -13.01
CA GLY A 23 -5.04 -5.52 -13.66
C GLY A 23 -5.04 -4.29 -12.74
N VAL A 24 -4.44 -4.38 -11.56
CA VAL A 24 -4.45 -3.30 -10.56
C VAL A 24 -3.19 -2.44 -10.55
N LEU A 25 -2.22 -2.74 -11.42
CA LEU A 25 -0.90 -2.10 -11.37
C LEU A 25 -0.94 -0.57 -11.55
N LYS A 26 -1.95 -0.04 -12.27
CA LYS A 26 -2.16 1.42 -12.43
C LYS A 26 -2.37 2.14 -11.09
N GLU A 27 -2.72 1.42 -10.03
CA GLU A 27 -2.82 1.97 -8.68
C GLU A 27 -1.46 2.44 -8.12
N SER A 28 -0.32 1.92 -8.60
CA SER A 28 1.00 2.37 -8.13
C SER A 28 1.23 3.87 -8.37
N HIS A 29 0.71 4.41 -9.47
CA HIS A 29 0.71 5.86 -9.73
C HIS A 29 -0.11 6.64 -8.69
N LYS A 30 -1.26 6.09 -8.28
CA LYS A 30 -2.09 6.71 -7.24
C LYS A 30 -1.45 6.61 -5.87
N MET A 31 -0.79 5.49 -5.55
CA MET A 31 0.01 5.31 -4.34
C MET A 31 1.08 6.39 -4.23
N ARG A 32 1.86 6.60 -5.30
CA ARG A 32 2.89 7.65 -5.37
C ARG A 32 2.34 9.07 -5.19
N VAL A 33 1.12 9.36 -5.64
CA VAL A 33 0.50 10.68 -5.39
C VAL A 33 -0.03 10.76 -3.96
N THR A 34 -0.58 9.67 -3.44
CA THR A 34 -1.24 9.65 -2.12
C THR A 34 -0.24 9.73 -0.97
N VAL A 35 0.97 9.20 -1.14
CA VAL A 35 2.03 9.27 -0.10
C VAL A 35 2.33 10.71 0.31
N ALA A 36 2.23 11.68 -0.60
CA ALA A 36 2.45 13.10 -0.31
C ALA A 36 1.47 13.68 0.73
N TYR A 37 0.32 13.03 0.93
CA TYR A 37 -0.69 13.44 1.90
C TYR A 37 -0.52 12.75 3.27
N GLY A 38 0.51 11.93 3.45
CA GLY A 38 0.88 11.34 4.74
C GLY A 38 0.47 9.88 4.92
N LEU A 39 0.97 9.29 6.01
CA LEU A 39 0.85 7.86 6.33
C LEU A 39 -0.60 7.42 6.53
N GLU A 40 -1.39 8.21 7.28
CA GLU A 40 -2.80 7.91 7.53
C GLU A 40 -3.62 7.88 6.24
N ARG A 41 -3.42 8.87 5.37
CA ARG A 41 -4.13 8.95 4.09
C ARG A 41 -3.79 7.76 3.21
N PHE A 42 -2.51 7.40 3.15
CA PHE A 42 -2.04 6.24 2.38
C PHE A 42 -2.64 4.95 2.92
N TRP A 43 -2.58 4.73 4.23
CA TRP A 43 -3.14 3.56 4.87
C TRP A 43 -4.67 3.50 4.70
N GLY A 44 -5.41 4.59 4.90
CA GLY A 44 -6.88 4.57 4.82
C GLY A 44 -7.45 4.22 3.44
N GLU A 45 -6.66 4.36 2.37
CA GLU A 45 -7.12 4.13 1.00
C GLU A 45 -7.47 2.65 0.73
N HIS A 46 -6.78 1.69 1.36
CA HIS A 46 -7.15 0.27 1.22
C HIS A 46 -8.56 0.00 1.77
N LEU A 47 -8.94 0.62 2.89
CA LEU A 47 -10.27 0.49 3.47
C LEU A 47 -11.34 1.03 2.52
N ARG A 48 -11.08 2.20 1.93
CA ARG A 48 -11.99 2.83 0.95
C ARG A 48 -12.25 1.90 -0.24
N LEU A 49 -11.21 1.25 -0.75
CA LEU A 49 -11.31 0.34 -1.90
C LEU A 49 -11.96 -0.99 -1.51
N LEU A 50 -11.59 -1.57 -0.37
CA LEU A 50 -12.14 -2.83 0.14
C LEU A 50 -13.61 -2.73 0.54
N SER A 51 -14.10 -1.55 0.96
CA SER A 51 -15.53 -1.34 1.23
C SER A 51 -16.41 -1.49 -0.01
N LYS A 52 -15.83 -1.38 -1.21
CA LYS A 52 -16.58 -1.52 -2.46
C LYS A 52 -16.87 -3.00 -2.71
N GLY A 53 -18.11 -3.31 -3.06
CA GLY A 53 -18.55 -4.68 -3.37
C GLY A 53 -18.00 -5.27 -4.69
N LYS A 54 -17.24 -4.49 -5.48
CA LYS A 54 -16.70 -4.93 -6.77
C LYS A 54 -15.36 -5.65 -6.59
N GLN A 55 -15.22 -6.83 -7.21
CA GLN A 55 -14.01 -7.65 -7.11
C GLN A 55 -12.72 -6.92 -7.56
N GLU A 56 -12.79 -6.16 -8.65
CA GLU A 56 -11.64 -5.37 -9.13
C GLU A 56 -11.17 -4.35 -8.09
N GLU A 57 -12.11 -3.65 -7.44
CA GLU A 57 -11.79 -2.68 -6.39
C GLU A 57 -11.26 -3.35 -5.14
N GLN A 58 -11.74 -4.56 -4.82
CA GLN A 58 -11.18 -5.35 -3.73
C GLN A 58 -9.73 -5.76 -4.02
N GLN A 59 -9.40 -6.14 -5.24
CA GLN A 59 -8.01 -6.44 -5.63
C GLN A 59 -7.12 -5.19 -5.56
N LYS A 60 -7.64 -4.01 -5.91
CA LYS A 60 -6.92 -2.75 -5.73
C LYS A 60 -6.67 -2.51 -4.24
N GLY A 61 -7.71 -2.57 -3.41
CA GLY A 61 -7.57 -2.38 -1.96
C GLY A 61 -6.60 -3.39 -1.32
N GLU A 62 -6.62 -4.63 -1.77
CA GLU A 62 -5.67 -5.66 -1.36
C GLU A 62 -4.22 -5.29 -1.74
N PHE A 63 -3.99 -4.76 -2.95
CA PHE A 63 -2.68 -4.26 -3.36
C PHE A 63 -2.18 -3.13 -2.46
N TRP A 64 -3.03 -2.14 -2.14
CA TRP A 64 -2.71 -1.08 -1.17
C TRP A 64 -2.37 -1.62 0.22
N ARG A 65 -3.14 -2.61 0.69
CA ARG A 65 -2.91 -3.25 1.98
C ARG A 65 -1.59 -4.00 2.03
N GLU A 66 -1.28 -4.79 1.00
CA GLU A 66 -0.01 -5.51 0.95
C GLU A 66 1.18 -4.57 0.81
N THR A 67 1.08 -3.47 0.04
CA THR A 67 2.12 -2.42 0.04
C THR A 67 2.41 -1.89 1.45
N TRP A 68 1.36 -1.64 2.25
CA TRP A 68 1.54 -1.19 3.64
C TRP A 68 2.21 -2.25 4.50
N LYS A 69 1.83 -3.53 4.38
CA LYS A 69 2.49 -4.62 5.12
C LYS A 69 3.95 -4.77 4.74
N THR A 70 4.28 -4.69 3.44
CA THR A 70 5.66 -4.71 2.96
C THR A 70 6.47 -3.56 3.56
N LEU A 71 5.90 -2.36 3.64
CA LEU A 71 6.54 -1.23 4.34
C LEU A 71 6.80 -1.57 5.82
N VAL A 72 5.82 -2.10 6.52
CA VAL A 72 5.94 -2.48 7.94
C VAL A 72 7.07 -3.50 8.13
N ASP A 73 7.18 -4.49 7.25
CA ASP A 73 8.24 -5.51 7.30
C ASP A 73 9.62 -4.91 7.04
N ILE A 74 9.75 -4.04 6.03
CA ILE A 74 11.00 -3.33 5.72
C ILE A 74 11.44 -2.47 6.91
N MET A 75 10.52 -1.70 7.49
CA MET A 75 10.81 -0.83 8.63
C MET A 75 11.13 -1.65 9.89
N GLY A 76 10.47 -2.80 10.07
CA GLY A 76 10.73 -3.75 11.15
C GLY A 76 12.16 -4.29 11.13
N LYS A 77 12.72 -4.59 9.94
CA LYS A 77 14.13 -4.97 9.79
C LYS A 77 15.09 -3.86 10.25
N ALA A 78 14.69 -2.59 10.09
CA ALA A 78 15.44 -1.43 10.54
C ALA A 78 15.18 -1.07 12.02
N GLY A 79 14.39 -1.87 12.74
CA GLY A 79 14.06 -1.64 14.15
C GLY A 79 12.95 -0.62 14.40
N VAL A 80 12.29 -0.12 13.33
CA VAL A 80 11.20 0.85 13.44
C VAL A 80 9.86 0.11 13.43
N LYS A 81 9.10 0.23 14.52
CA LYS A 81 7.75 -0.35 14.63
C LYS A 81 6.73 0.59 14.01
N VAL A 82 6.30 0.27 12.80
CA VAL A 82 5.20 0.97 12.12
C VAL A 82 3.86 0.36 12.58
N PRO A 83 2.87 1.17 12.96
CA PRO A 83 1.53 0.67 13.30
C PRO A 83 0.92 -0.16 12.17
N ASN A 84 0.31 -1.28 12.52
CA ASN A 84 -0.34 -2.18 11.55
C ASN A 84 -1.43 -3.02 12.23
N GLU A 85 -2.37 -2.34 12.88
CA GLU A 85 -3.45 -3.02 13.59
C GLU A 85 -4.38 -3.76 12.65
N THR A 86 -4.86 -4.92 13.11
CA THR A 86 -5.85 -5.68 12.36
C THR A 86 -7.22 -5.02 12.52
N ILE A 87 -7.86 -4.73 11.39
CA ILE A 87 -9.20 -4.14 11.36
C ILE A 87 -10.24 -5.26 11.21
N THR A 88 -11.26 -5.25 12.07
CA THR A 88 -12.39 -6.19 11.94
C THR A 88 -13.20 -5.85 10.69
N ILE A 89 -13.29 -6.82 9.78
CA ILE A 89 -14.08 -6.72 8.55
C ILE A 89 -15.44 -7.38 8.77
N ILE A 90 -16.51 -6.61 8.60
CA ILE A 90 -17.90 -7.06 8.69
C ILE A 90 -18.46 -7.12 7.28
N THR A 91 -18.67 -8.33 6.75
CA THR A 91 -19.24 -8.53 5.42
C THR A 91 -20.75 -8.73 5.53
N ASN A 92 -21.52 -7.83 4.91
CA ASN A 92 -22.97 -7.94 4.84
C ASN A 92 -23.41 -8.93 3.75
N ARG A 93 -24.69 -9.34 3.78
CA ARG A 93 -25.27 -10.30 2.81
C ARG A 93 -25.13 -9.84 1.36
N ASP A 94 -25.05 -8.53 1.13
CA ASP A 94 -24.88 -7.91 -0.20
C ASP A 94 -23.42 -7.87 -0.68
N GLY A 95 -22.49 -8.52 0.04
CA GLY A 95 -21.06 -8.54 -0.30
C GLY A 95 -20.32 -7.23 0.00
N VAL A 96 -21.01 -6.23 0.56
CA VAL A 96 -20.42 -4.97 1.01
C VAL A 96 -19.64 -5.20 2.31
N ARG A 97 -18.37 -4.80 2.32
CA ARG A 97 -17.53 -4.86 3.52
C ARG A 97 -17.64 -3.53 4.27
N SER A 98 -17.90 -3.63 5.56
CA SER A 98 -17.83 -2.52 6.50
C SER A 98 -16.75 -2.80 7.53
N PHE A 99 -16.25 -1.76 8.16
CA PHE A 99 -15.16 -1.83 9.12
C PHE A 99 -15.62 -1.25 10.44
N LYS A 100 -15.20 -1.86 11.54
CA LYS A 100 -15.51 -1.35 12.87
C LYS A 100 -14.77 -0.01 13.07
N THR A 101 -15.53 1.05 13.31
CA THR A 101 -14.98 2.42 13.48
C THR A 101 -13.94 2.52 14.58
N GLU A 102 -14.13 1.76 15.67
CA GLU A 102 -13.19 1.73 16.79
C GLU A 102 -11.81 1.19 16.38
N ASP A 103 -11.77 0.16 15.54
CA ASP A 103 -10.50 -0.42 15.09
C ASP A 103 -9.76 0.56 14.17
N ILE A 104 -10.51 1.30 13.33
CA ILE A 104 -9.93 2.36 12.50
C ILE A 104 -9.34 3.46 13.39
N ARG A 105 -10.09 3.95 14.39
CA ARG A 105 -9.60 4.95 15.34
C ARG A 105 -8.34 4.50 16.07
N ASN A 106 -8.35 3.27 16.59
CA ASN A 106 -7.18 2.71 17.28
C ASN A 106 -5.94 2.66 16.38
N MET A 107 -6.10 2.32 15.10
CA MET A 107 -4.99 2.30 14.15
C MET A 107 -4.53 3.71 13.78
N THR A 108 -5.45 4.66 13.57
CA THR A 108 -5.08 6.05 13.27
C THR A 108 -4.41 6.72 14.46
N ASP A 109 -4.90 6.50 15.68
CA ASP A 109 -4.33 7.07 16.89
C ASP A 109 -2.87 6.61 17.08
N LYS A 110 -2.59 5.33 16.79
CA LYS A 110 -1.21 4.80 16.81
C LYS A 110 -0.29 5.42 15.75
N LEU A 111 -0.81 5.88 14.61
CA LEU A 111 -0.01 6.61 13.62
C LEU A 111 0.39 8.01 14.11
N TRP A 112 -0.37 8.59 15.03
CA TRP A 112 -0.11 9.91 15.62
C TRP A 112 0.47 9.86 17.03
N ASP A 113 0.59 8.67 17.61
CA ASP A 113 1.19 8.44 18.91
C ASP A 113 2.71 8.71 18.86
N VAL A 114 3.10 9.91 19.28
CA VAL A 114 4.48 10.38 19.26
C VAL A 114 5.37 9.59 20.24
N GLU A 115 4.80 8.94 21.26
CA GLU A 115 5.55 8.15 22.23
C GLU A 115 6.01 6.82 21.61
N ASN A 116 5.11 6.13 20.92
CA ASN A 116 5.40 4.82 20.32
C ASN A 116 5.85 4.90 18.85
N PHE A 117 5.51 5.99 18.16
CA PHE A 117 5.86 6.24 16.77
C PHE A 117 6.28 7.71 16.58
N SER A 118 7.50 8.00 17.02
CA SER A 118 8.08 9.35 17.03
C SER A 118 8.02 10.06 15.68
N ILE A 119 8.08 11.39 15.70
CA ILE A 119 8.09 12.21 14.48
C ILE A 119 9.25 11.83 13.53
N GLU A 120 10.39 11.42 14.07
CA GLU A 120 11.52 10.94 13.26
C GLU A 120 11.18 9.62 12.56
N HIS A 121 10.60 8.66 13.27
CA HIS A 121 10.13 7.41 12.69
C HIS A 121 9.03 7.65 11.64
N GLN A 122 8.10 8.57 11.88
CA GLN A 122 7.09 8.98 10.90
C GLN A 122 7.73 9.50 9.61
N ARG A 123 8.70 10.41 9.72
CA ARG A 123 9.42 11.02 8.57
C ARG A 123 10.23 9.99 7.79
N VAL A 124 10.95 9.11 8.48
CA VAL A 124 11.72 8.04 7.85
C VAL A 124 10.77 7.06 7.15
N THR A 125 9.70 6.64 7.81
CA THR A 125 8.68 5.74 7.24
C THR A 125 8.06 6.35 5.99
N LEU A 126 7.71 7.64 6.02
CA LEU A 126 7.16 8.36 4.87
C LEU A 126 8.14 8.42 3.70
N SER A 127 9.42 8.64 4.00
CA SER A 127 10.50 8.69 3.00
C SER A 127 10.73 7.33 2.36
N VAL A 128 10.74 6.25 3.15
CA VAL A 128 10.84 4.86 2.67
C VAL A 128 9.62 4.47 1.85
N LEU A 129 8.41 4.83 2.31
CA LEU A 129 7.18 4.59 1.57
C LEU A 129 7.16 5.33 0.23
N THR A 130 7.68 6.56 0.18
CA THR A 130 7.80 7.33 -1.06
C THR A 130 8.71 6.60 -2.06
N GLN A 131 9.89 6.17 -1.61
CA GLN A 131 10.81 5.40 -2.43
C GLN A 131 10.21 4.06 -2.88
N LEU A 132 9.48 3.36 -2.00
CA LEU A 132 8.77 2.13 -2.35
C LEU A 132 7.74 2.38 -3.45
N CYS A 133 6.95 3.45 -3.35
CA CYS A 133 5.99 3.83 -4.38
C CYS A 133 6.65 4.16 -5.72
N ASP A 134 7.80 4.84 -5.70
CA ASP A 134 8.58 5.13 -6.92
C ASP A 134 9.10 3.85 -7.58
N SER A 135 9.66 2.91 -6.79
CA SER A 135 10.06 1.58 -7.28
C SER A 135 8.87 0.78 -7.83
N LEU A 136 7.70 0.83 -7.17
CA LEU A 136 6.49 0.18 -7.68
C LEU A 136 6.09 0.73 -9.04
N VAL A 137 6.09 2.06 -9.22
CA VAL A 137 5.79 2.69 -10.51
C VAL A 137 6.78 2.24 -11.58
N TRP A 138 8.07 2.22 -11.27
CA TRP A 138 9.10 1.77 -12.20
C TRP A 138 8.88 0.32 -12.67
N TRP A 139 8.63 -0.61 -11.75
CA TRP A 139 8.35 -2.00 -12.09
C TRP A 139 7.01 -2.18 -12.79
N THR A 140 5.98 -1.43 -12.42
CA THR A 140 4.69 -1.43 -13.12
C THR A 140 4.88 -1.08 -14.60
N GLN A 141 5.62 -0.02 -14.91
CA GLN A 141 5.90 0.38 -16.30
C GLN A 141 6.64 -0.71 -17.08
N ARG A 142 7.52 -1.47 -16.41
CA ARG A 142 8.29 -2.56 -17.03
C ARG A 142 7.46 -3.82 -17.26
N TYR A 143 6.46 -4.08 -16.41
CA TYR A 143 5.66 -5.31 -16.41
C TYR A 143 4.26 -5.15 -16.97
N GLN A 144 3.80 -3.92 -17.22
CA GLN A 144 2.75 -3.63 -18.19
C GLN A 144 3.23 -4.15 -19.55
N ASN A 145 2.87 -5.39 -19.88
CA ASN A 145 3.17 -5.95 -21.19
C ASN A 145 2.59 -5.05 -22.29
N SER A 146 3.30 -4.98 -23.42
CA SER A 146 2.95 -4.44 -24.74
C SER A 146 1.61 -4.93 -25.35
N GLN A 147 0.69 -5.45 -24.55
CA GLN A 147 -0.67 -5.84 -24.95
C GLN A 147 -1.60 -4.63 -25.04
N GLU A 148 -1.36 -3.55 -24.28
CA GLU A 148 -2.07 -2.27 -24.49
C GLU A 148 -1.61 -1.58 -25.79
N GLU A 149 -0.33 -1.73 -26.20
CA GLU A 149 0.16 -1.22 -27.50
C GLU A 149 -0.54 -1.91 -28.69
N LYS A 150 -0.96 -3.17 -28.57
CA LYS A 150 -1.70 -3.88 -29.63
C LYS A 150 -3.20 -3.60 -29.68
N GLN A 151 -3.77 -2.96 -28.65
CA GLN A 151 -5.19 -2.56 -28.64
C GLN A 151 -5.42 -1.11 -29.10
N GLY A 152 -4.36 -0.34 -29.33
CA GLY A 152 -4.41 1.01 -29.90
C GLY A 152 -4.23 1.09 -31.43
N GLU A 153 -3.99 -0.05 -32.10
CA GLU A 153 -3.77 -0.15 -33.56
C GLU A 153 -4.87 -0.93 -34.31
N GLN A 154 -6.08 -1.05 -33.77
CA GLN A 154 -7.25 -1.62 -34.47
C GLN A 154 -8.38 -0.62 -34.65
#